data_AF-A0A0R3QGP4-F1
#
_entry.id   AF-A0A0R3QGP4-F1
#
_cell.length_a   1.000
_cell.length_b   1.000
_cell.length_c   1.000
_cell.angle_alpha   90.00
_cell.angle_beta   90.00
_cell.angle_gamma   90.00
#
_symmetry.space_group_name_H-M   'P 1'
#
loop_
_entity.id
_entity.type
_entity.pdbx_description
1 polymer ?
#
loop_
_entity_poly.entity_id
_entity_poly.type
_entity_poly.pdbx_seq_one_letter_code
_entity_poly.pdbx_strand_id
1 'polypeptide(L)'
;IATIVATVENVLAIVTEIIPKLDDSRESDLNRPIELRVLVHSSHAGAVIGRQGSKIKEMKEELGVQMKVFAQCPPQSTERVVSIKGAPDKILACVNHIMNMLKEV
;
A
#
# COMPACT_ATOMS: atom_id res chain seq x y z
N ILE A 1 6.41 -11.64 -7.72
CA ILE A 1 5.94 -11.34 -6.35
C ILE A 1 7.18 -11.35 -5.47
N ALA A 2 7.46 -10.25 -4.76
CA ALA A 2 8.58 -10.17 -3.82
C ALA A 2 8.02 -10.15 -2.40
N THR A 3 8.64 -10.91 -1.50
CA THR A 3 8.28 -10.94 -0.07
C THR A 3 9.41 -10.29 0.72
N ILE A 4 9.08 -9.25 1.48
CA ILE A 4 10.04 -8.53 2.32
C ILE A 4 9.76 -8.92 3.77
N VAL A 5 10.76 -9.50 4.44
CA VAL A 5 10.70 -9.84 5.87
C VAL A 5 11.72 -8.98 6.59
N ALA A 6 11.25 -7.92 7.26
CA ALA A 6 12.10 -6.99 8.00
C ALA A 6 11.28 -6.26 9.07
N THR A 7 11.94 -5.45 9.90
CA THR A 7 11.26 -4.50 10.81
C THR A 7 10.52 -3.43 10.01
N VAL A 8 9.51 -2.79 10.61
CA VAL A 8 8.70 -1.78 9.90
C VAL A 8 9.52 -0.60 9.40
N GLU A 9 10.52 -0.17 10.15
CA GLU A 9 11.47 0.88 9.73
C GLU A 9 12.23 0.45 8.48
N ASN A 10 12.72 -0.80 8.45
CA ASN A 10 13.44 -1.34 7.32
C ASN A 10 12.54 -1.56 6.11
N VAL A 11 11.28 -1.98 6.29
CA VAL A 11 10.33 -2.13 5.19
C VAL A 11 10.10 -0.78 4.50
N LEU A 12 9.95 0.31 5.25
CA LEU A 12 9.79 1.64 4.68
C LEU A 12 11.02 2.10 3.90
N ALA A 13 12.22 1.85 4.44
CA ALA A 13 13.47 2.15 3.74
C ALA A 13 13.59 1.37 2.43
N ILE A 14 13.27 0.07 2.46
CA ILE A 14 13.32 -0.81 1.30
C ILE A 14 12.31 -0.34 0.24
N VAL A 15 11.07 -0.01 0.62
CA VAL A 15 10.05 0.47 -0.33
C VAL A 15 10.47 1.80 -0.96
N THR A 16 11.08 2.70 -0.19
CA THR A 16 11.63 3.98 -0.70
C THR A 16 12.69 3.75 -1.77
N GLU A 17 13.56 2.76 -1.59
CA GLU A 17 14.64 2.48 -2.52
C GLU A 17 14.18 1.68 -3.75
N ILE A 18 13.20 0.79 -3.58
CA ILE A 18 12.68 -0.05 -4.66
C ILE A 18 11.78 0.73 -5.61
N ILE A 19 10.94 1.65 -5.11
CA ILE A 19 10.01 2.44 -5.93
C ILE A 19 10.68 3.11 -7.15
N PRO A 20 11.78 3.88 -7.00
CA PRO A 20 12.45 4.51 -8.15
C PRO A 20 13.17 3.50 -9.04
N LYS A 21 13.53 2.31 -8.53
CA LYS A 21 14.17 1.23 -9.29
C LYS A 21 13.17 0.40 -10.11
N LEU A 22 11.88 0.48 -9.82
CA LEU A 22 10.82 -0.25 -10.53
C LEU A 22 10.30 0.50 -11.76
N ASP A 23 10.57 1.81 -11.89
CA ASP A 23 10.26 2.56 -13.11
C ASP A 23 11.44 2.41 -14.10
N ASP A 24 11.30 1.49 -15.05
CA ASP A 24 12.30 1.20 -16.10
C ASP A 24 12.38 2.31 -17.18
N SER A 25 11.58 3.39 -17.06
CA SER A 25 11.56 4.46 -18.06
C SER A 25 12.70 5.45 -17.83
N ARG A 26 13.48 5.70 -18.88
CA ARG A 26 14.74 6.45 -18.89
C ARG A 26 14.66 7.96 -18.53
N GLU A 27 13.57 8.44 -17.95
CA GLU A 27 13.43 9.86 -17.58
C GLU A 27 12.83 10.05 -16.18
N SER A 28 13.52 10.91 -15.42
CA SER A 28 13.38 11.22 -14.01
C SER A 28 12.12 12.02 -13.69
N ASP A 29 10.94 11.56 -14.09
CA ASP A 29 9.68 12.11 -13.63
C ASP A 29 9.36 11.56 -12.24
N LEU A 30 10.01 12.10 -11.20
CA LEU A 30 9.71 11.78 -9.79
C LEU A 30 8.23 12.04 -9.41
N ASN A 31 7.48 12.71 -10.27
CA ASN A 31 6.06 12.99 -10.11
C ASN A 31 5.14 12.03 -10.89
N ARG A 32 5.68 11.01 -11.58
CA ARG A 32 4.85 10.01 -12.26
C ARG A 32 4.10 9.17 -11.21
N PRO A 33 2.78 8.98 -11.35
CA PRO A 33 2.03 8.14 -10.43
C PRO A 33 2.39 6.67 -10.65
N ILE A 34 3.06 6.08 -9.67
CA ILE A 34 3.36 4.64 -9.62
C ILE A 34 2.22 3.91 -8.90
N GLU A 35 2.08 2.60 -9.17
CA GLU A 35 1.10 1.74 -8.51
C GLU A 35 1.82 0.68 -7.67
N LEU A 36 1.62 0.71 -6.35
CA LEU A 36 2.10 -0.31 -5.42
C LEU A 36 0.95 -1.24 -5.05
N ARG A 37 1.18 -2.55 -5.11
CA ARG A 37 0.20 -3.56 -4.70
C ARG A 37 0.72 -4.33 -3.50
N VAL A 38 -0.02 -4.26 -2.40
CA VAL A 38 0.31 -4.93 -1.13
C VAL A 38 -0.68 -6.05 -0.89
N LEU A 39 -0.19 -7.21 -0.45
CA LEU A 39 -1.02 -8.32 0.01
C LEU A 39 -1.25 -8.18 1.51
N VAL A 40 -2.52 -8.26 1.92
CA VAL A 40 -2.93 -8.11 3.32
C VAL A 40 -3.90 -9.23 3.66
N HIS A 41 -3.72 -9.88 4.81
CA HIS A 41 -4.65 -10.91 5.25
C HIS A 41 -6.07 -10.36 5.41
N SER A 42 -7.08 -11.18 5.11
CA SER A 42 -8.50 -10.79 5.13
C SER A 42 -8.97 -10.21 6.46
N SER A 43 -8.42 -10.71 7.58
CA SER A 43 -8.72 -10.19 8.93
C SER A 43 -8.32 -8.71 9.07
N HIS A 44 -7.13 -8.35 8.59
CA HIS A 44 -6.62 -6.98 8.71
C HIS A 44 -7.19 -6.05 7.64
N ALA A 45 -7.58 -6.58 6.48
CA ALA A 45 -8.21 -5.78 5.43
C ALA A 45 -9.50 -5.10 5.91
N GLY A 46 -10.25 -5.71 6.84
CA GLY A 46 -11.41 -5.08 7.47
C GLY A 46 -11.06 -3.80 8.23
N ALA A 47 -9.93 -3.79 8.95
CA ALA A 47 -9.44 -2.62 9.68
C ALA A 47 -9.00 -1.50 8.72
N VAL A 48 -8.30 -1.84 7.62
CA VAL A 48 -7.88 -0.88 6.59
C VAL A 48 -9.08 -0.22 5.90
N ILE A 49 -10.16 -0.98 5.65
CA ILE A 49 -11.39 -0.45 5.04
C ILE A 49 -12.16 0.42 6.07
N GLY A 50 -12.27 -0.05 7.31
CA GLY A 50 -13.10 0.57 8.34
C GLY A 50 -14.60 0.38 8.11
N ARG A 51 -15.41 0.82 9.08
CA ARG A 51 -16.89 0.73 8.98
C ARG A 51 -17.37 1.53 7.78
N GLN A 52 -18.19 0.92 6.93
CA GLN A 52 -18.72 1.53 5.70
C GLN A 52 -17.67 2.14 4.76
N GLY A 53 -16.41 1.71 4.84
CA GLY A 53 -15.33 2.29 4.03
C GLY A 53 -14.86 3.67 4.48
N SER A 54 -15.22 4.13 5.70
CA SER A 54 -14.83 5.44 6.20
C SER A 54 -13.31 5.59 6.28
N LYS A 55 -12.59 4.57 6.78
CA LYS A 55 -11.14 4.66 7.03
C LYS A 55 -10.33 4.70 5.73
N ILE A 56 -10.69 3.85 4.76
CA ILE A 56 -10.10 3.88 3.44
C ILE A 56 -10.40 5.20 2.70
N LYS A 57 -11.56 5.80 2.91
CA LYS A 57 -11.90 7.10 2.30
C LYS A 57 -11.08 8.23 2.92
N GLU A 58 -10.99 8.25 4.26
CA GLU A 58 -10.16 9.19 5.02
C GLU A 58 -8.69 9.13 4.57
N MET A 59 -8.09 7.93 4.53
CA MET A 59 -6.71 7.76 4.06
C MET A 59 -6.48 8.27 2.63
N LYS A 60 -7.42 8.05 1.71
CA LYS A 60 -7.30 8.56 0.34
C LYS A 60 -7.32 10.08 0.30
N GLU A 61 -8.19 10.70 1.08
CA GLU A 61 -8.37 12.15 1.12
C GLU A 61 -7.18 12.84 1.82
N GLU A 62 -6.73 12.29 2.94
CA GLU A 62 -5.61 12.82 3.72
C GLU A 62 -4.28 12.71 2.96
N LEU A 63 -4.03 11.56 2.33
CA LEU A 63 -2.76 11.28 1.65
C LEU A 63 -2.78 11.70 0.17
N GLY A 64 -3.95 11.99 -0.39
CA GLY A 64 -4.10 12.35 -1.81
C GLY A 64 -3.73 11.21 -2.75
N VAL A 65 -3.94 9.95 -2.34
CA VAL A 65 -3.62 8.75 -3.14
C VAL A 65 -4.87 8.05 -3.64
N GLN A 66 -4.75 7.39 -4.78
CA GLN A 66 -5.80 6.52 -5.30
C GLN A 66 -5.60 5.10 -4.75
N MET A 67 -6.35 4.76 -3.70
CA MET A 67 -6.29 3.43 -3.10
C MET A 67 -7.48 2.55 -3.54
N LYS A 68 -7.27 1.25 -3.73
CA LYS A 68 -8.32 0.28 -4.07
C LYS A 68 -8.05 -1.04 -3.38
N VAL A 69 -8.99 -1.50 -2.56
CA VAL A 69 -8.93 -2.81 -1.93
C VAL A 69 -9.78 -3.77 -2.75
N PHE A 70 -9.16 -4.84 -3.22
CA PHE A 70 -9.86 -5.89 -3.96
C PHE A 70 -10.56 -6.81 -2.95
N ALA A 71 -11.89 -6.81 -2.98
CA ALA A 71 -12.72 -7.56 -2.05
C ALA A 71 -12.79 -9.06 -2.37
N GLN A 72 -12.53 -9.44 -3.63
CA GLN A 72 -12.47 -10.83 -4.05
C GLN A 72 -11.09 -11.38 -3.71
N CYS A 73 -11.06 -12.35 -2.81
CA CYS A 73 -9.89 -13.18 -2.64
C CYS A 73 -9.76 -14.08 -3.88
N PRO A 74 -8.54 -14.33 -4.40
CA PRO A 74 -8.32 -15.42 -5.34
C PRO A 74 -8.90 -16.72 -4.79
N PRO A 75 -9.45 -17.62 -5.63
CA PRO A 75 -9.89 -18.93 -5.16
C PRO A 75 -8.73 -19.59 -4.40
N GLN A 76 -9.00 -20.06 -3.17
CA GLN A 76 -8.02 -20.65 -2.23
C GLN A 76 -7.05 -19.69 -1.51
N SER A 77 -7.23 -18.36 -1.58
CA SER A 77 -6.40 -17.42 -0.80
C SER A 77 -7.19 -16.70 0.29
N THR A 78 -6.54 -16.46 1.43
CA THR A 78 -7.05 -15.60 2.51
C THR A 78 -6.49 -14.18 2.44
N GLU A 79 -5.74 -13.85 1.40
CA GLU A 79 -5.13 -12.54 1.19
C GLU A 79 -5.96 -11.66 0.27
N ARG A 80 -5.96 -10.36 0.57
CA ARG A 80 -6.58 -9.30 -0.24
C ARG A 80 -5.51 -8.39 -0.80
N VAL A 81 -5.71 -7.97 -2.04
CA VAL A 81 -4.82 -7.02 -2.70
C VAL A 81 -5.27 -5.60 -2.38
N VAL A 82 -4.34 -4.78 -1.89
CA VAL A 82 -4.51 -3.33 -1.74
C VAL A 82 -3.63 -2.65 -2.78
N SER A 83 -4.24 -2.04 -3.79
CA SER A 83 -3.55 -1.22 -4.78
C SER A 83 -3.53 0.23 -4.32
N ILE A 84 -2.36 0.86 -4.35
CA ILE A 84 -2.11 2.24 -3.96
C ILE A 84 -1.43 2.91 -5.13
N LYS A 85 -2.08 3.90 -5.73
CA LYS A 85 -1.54 4.66 -6.86
C LYS A 85 -1.36 6.12 -6.51
N GLY A 86 -0.19 6.67 -6.77
CA GLY A 86 0.13 8.06 -6.43
C GLY A 86 1.61 8.38 -6.60
N ALA A 87 2.00 9.58 -6.15
CA ALA A 87 3.39 9.96 -6.08
C ALA A 87 4.15 9.07 -5.07
N PRO A 88 5.46 8.83 -5.26
CA PRO A 88 6.26 7.96 -4.40
C PRO A 88 6.21 8.37 -2.92
N ASP A 89 6.30 9.68 -2.65
CA ASP A 89 6.22 10.25 -1.30
C ASP A 89 4.88 9.93 -0.61
N LYS A 90 3.77 10.06 -1.35
CA LYS A 90 2.43 9.78 -0.83
C LYS A 90 2.19 8.29 -0.61
N ILE A 91 2.76 7.43 -1.45
CA ILE A 91 2.68 5.97 -1.28
C ILE A 91 3.44 5.55 -0.02
N LEU A 92 4.61 6.12 0.25
CA LEU A 92 5.36 5.83 1.47
C LEU A 92 4.58 6.18 2.73
N ALA A 93 3.97 7.36 2.76
CA ALA A 93 3.09 7.75 3.86
C ALA A 93 1.93 6.76 4.02
N CYS A 94 1.32 6.32 2.92
CA CYS A 94 0.23 5.34 2.92
C CYS A 94 0.67 3.96 3.44
N VAL A 95 1.84 3.48 3.02
CA VAL A 95 2.41 2.21 3.49
C VAL A 95 2.69 2.27 4.98
N ASN A 96 3.26 3.37 5.49
CA ASN A 96 3.49 3.55 6.91
C ASN A 96 2.18 3.53 7.70
N HIS A 97 1.15 4.20 7.19
CA HIS A 97 -0.17 4.22 7.84
C HIS A 97 -0.81 2.83 7.89
N ILE A 98 -0.75 2.08 6.78
CA ILE A 98 -1.22 0.69 6.73
C ILE A 98 -0.43 -0.17 7.71
N MET A 99 0.91 -0.11 7.69
CA MET A 99 1.77 -0.90 8.59
C MET A 99 1.45 -0.65 10.07
N ASN A 100 1.17 0.59 10.47
CA ASN A 100 0.77 0.90 11.84
C ASN A 100 -0.60 0.33 12.17
N MET A 101 -1.59 0.47 11.29
CA MET A 101 -2.91 -0.17 11.48
C MET A 101 -2.81 -1.69 11.60
N LEU A 102 -1.90 -2.33 10.84
CA LEU A 102 -1.69 -3.77 10.92
C LEU A 102 -1.05 -4.22 12.24
N LYS A 103 -0.34 -3.34 12.96
CA LYS A 103 0.24 -3.66 14.27
C LYS A 103 -0.77 -3.57 15.42
N GLU A 104 -1.80 -2.73 15.26
CA GLU A 104 -2.79 -2.45 16.30
C GLU A 104 -3.94 -3.47 16.34
N VAL A 105 -4.02 -4.36 15.35
CA VAL A 105 -5.05 -5.41 15.20
C VAL A 105 -4.49 -6.76 15.63
#